data_AF-A0A820XX84-F1
#
_entry.id   AF-A0A820XX84-F1
#
_cell.length_a   1.000
_cell.length_b   1.000
_cell.length_c   1.000
_cell.angle_alpha   90.00
_cell.angle_beta   90.00
_cell.angle_gamma   90.00
#
_symmetry.space_group_name_H-M   'P 1'
#
loop_
_entity.id
_entity.type
_entity.pdbx_description
1 polymer ?
#
loop_
_entity_poly.entity_id
_entity_poly.type
_entity_poly.pdbx_seq_one_letter_code
_entity_poly.pdbx_strand_id
1 'polypeptide(L)'
;MTEPHRFTSIVTCLADMARQIVRQTPEFSQGQTYVLPLLMAVLPGIDSNDYKKTAVTFQFLNAILMLVTCVDCSSAVHTRDDLTEIEKEVCLSTAKFEDFITEFLNRTFQMIDTLSTEMSDAVILTNEANREDQEASQELTSMISGIVQQCSNKIFQMIREKITNFLAASSFSPKISKLLNGLVRAILKGNPEETLKYLLPHTCERIEKILNHSETTILTDHKGDTELTWCLILFSELVCARGDTLLIYKPMILSAFHRCVHIIHKESYEAVANAAKNLLKSLSYVYPIEYRLTVENIEEPFTDFLPIRAWGQHVELDKLQVQFHIPNEEEVDFACEFVETFIYPELQLLNETCSKMSNEERLRSLTIIRFIAIGCFRMVPRIDSKEVSDLVLSVVSFDTKYRARYTLYAKQPQFRENLRIRLLNDIGKLVDVLVENHSDDASSIKIALKIYSLTSIYFGVFEQYVDKICKDLETIKYLYKNKLSGKRKHPRFVIIKRIGVQLELFSISNYQSLTEIDKQVILKLFELSIHRYSE
;
A
#
# COMPACT_ATOMS: atom_id res chain seq x y z
N MET A 1 38.57 -4.11 -2.99
CA MET A 1 38.66 -3.58 -1.60
C MET A 1 39.07 -4.70 -0.67
N THR A 2 40.03 -4.48 0.23
CA THR A 2 40.71 -5.52 1.02
C THR A 2 39.98 -5.95 2.31
N GLU A 3 38.97 -5.20 2.78
CA GLU A 3 38.29 -5.49 4.07
C GLU A 3 36.76 -5.26 4.01
N PRO A 4 35.99 -6.08 3.27
CA PRO A 4 34.54 -5.90 3.09
C PRO A 4 33.74 -6.02 4.41
N HIS A 5 34.23 -6.81 5.38
CA HIS A 5 33.59 -6.98 6.69
C HIS A 5 33.57 -5.69 7.54
N ARG A 6 34.51 -4.76 7.31
CA ARG A 6 34.52 -3.46 7.99
C ARG A 6 33.39 -2.57 7.50
N PHE A 7 33.10 -2.61 6.21
CA PHE A 7 32.01 -1.82 5.62
C PHE A 7 30.68 -2.13 6.27
N THR A 8 30.29 -3.41 6.31
CA THR A 8 29.01 -3.83 6.89
C THR A 8 28.89 -3.46 8.37
N SER A 9 29.96 -3.67 9.14
CA SER A 9 29.99 -3.33 10.57
C SER A 9 29.84 -1.82 10.81
N ILE A 10 30.59 -1.00 10.07
CA ILE A 10 30.56 0.47 10.23
C ILE A 10 29.21 1.04 9.80
N VAL A 11 28.69 0.64 8.64
CA VAL A 11 27.43 1.18 8.11
C VAL A 11 26.23 0.79 8.99
N THR A 12 26.24 -0.43 9.56
CA THR A 12 25.21 -0.84 10.53
C THR A 12 25.26 0.04 11.78
N CYS A 13 26.44 0.27 12.35
CA CYS A 13 26.60 1.19 13.49
C CYS A 13 26.15 2.62 13.17
N LEU A 14 26.43 3.11 11.96
CA LEU A 14 25.98 4.43 11.51
C LEU A 14 24.45 4.49 11.39
N ALA A 15 23.79 3.41 10.94
CA ALA A 15 22.32 3.34 10.87
C ALA A 15 21.67 3.48 12.26
N ASP A 16 22.23 2.81 13.27
CA ASP A 16 21.77 2.91 14.66
C ASP A 16 21.98 4.32 15.27
N MET A 17 22.97 5.05 14.75
CA MET A 17 23.29 6.42 15.16
C MET A 17 22.62 7.49 14.31
N ALA A 18 21.82 7.12 13.29
CA ALA A 18 21.29 8.04 12.28
C ALA A 18 20.61 9.27 12.89
N ARG A 19 19.75 9.07 13.91
CA ARG A 19 19.04 10.17 14.57
C ARG A 19 19.94 11.17 15.29
N GLN A 20 21.10 10.72 15.80
CA GLN A 20 22.07 11.59 16.45
C GLN A 20 22.96 12.31 15.45
N ILE A 21 23.22 11.69 14.28
CA ILE A 21 23.94 12.32 13.18
C ILE A 21 23.12 13.48 12.61
N VAL A 22 21.83 13.25 12.31
CA VAL A 22 21.00 14.26 11.62
C VAL A 22 20.53 15.41 12.52
N ARG A 23 20.57 15.25 13.85
CA ARG A 23 20.06 16.25 14.79
C ARG A 23 21.21 17.10 15.30
N GLN A 24 21.11 18.41 15.11
CA GLN A 24 22.02 19.33 15.75
C GLN A 24 21.78 19.35 17.27
N THR A 25 22.84 19.09 18.03
CA THR A 25 22.84 19.20 19.50
C THR A 25 24.03 20.05 19.95
N PRO A 26 23.95 20.75 21.10
CA PRO A 26 25.08 21.50 21.63
C PRO A 26 26.34 20.64 21.81
N GLU A 27 26.15 19.37 22.19
CA GLU A 27 27.23 18.41 22.44
C GLU A 27 27.82 17.83 21.15
N PHE A 28 27.04 17.78 20.07
CA PHE A 28 27.46 17.29 18.75
C PHE A 28 26.89 18.19 17.65
N SER A 29 27.49 19.37 17.49
CA SER A 29 27.03 20.40 16.57
C SER A 29 27.33 20.07 15.10
N GLN A 30 28.43 19.35 14.84
CA GLN A 30 28.89 19.00 13.50
C GLN A 30 28.13 17.84 12.85
N GLY A 31 27.25 17.13 13.56
CA GLY A 31 26.61 15.90 13.05
C GLY A 31 25.99 16.03 11.65
N GLN A 32 25.28 17.14 11.42
CA GLN A 32 24.60 17.39 10.16
C GLN A 32 25.54 17.56 8.95
N THR A 33 26.78 18.02 9.15
CA THR A 33 27.73 18.22 8.05
C THR A 33 28.17 16.89 7.43
N TYR A 34 28.09 15.79 8.19
CA TYR A 34 28.43 14.45 7.71
C TYR A 34 27.31 13.77 6.91
N VAL A 35 26.08 14.27 6.96
CA VAL A 35 24.90 13.60 6.37
C VAL A 35 25.09 13.37 4.88
N LEU A 36 25.24 14.43 4.08
CA LEU A 36 25.42 14.27 2.63
C LEU A 36 26.72 13.57 2.22
N PRO A 37 27.88 13.89 2.81
CA PRO A 37 29.11 13.15 2.53
C PRO A 37 28.96 11.64 2.75
N LEU A 38 28.31 11.22 3.85
CA LEU A 38 28.07 9.81 4.13
C LEU A 38 27.08 9.20 3.14
N LEU A 39 25.97 9.88 2.84
CA LEU A 39 24.98 9.43 1.86
C LEU A 39 25.63 9.17 0.50
N MET A 40 26.46 10.09 0.00
CA MET A 40 27.21 9.92 -1.24
C MET A 40 28.24 8.78 -1.16
N ALA A 41 28.97 8.68 -0.06
CA ALA A 41 30.04 7.68 0.11
C ALA A 41 29.52 6.23 0.15
N VAL A 42 28.29 6.01 0.59
CA VAL A 42 27.70 4.66 0.65
C VAL A 42 27.01 4.22 -0.64
N LEU A 43 26.77 5.10 -1.61
CA LEU A 43 26.09 4.74 -2.87
C LEU A 43 26.75 3.58 -3.65
N PRO A 44 28.09 3.45 -3.70
CA PRO A 44 28.75 2.25 -4.26
C PRO A 44 28.49 0.96 -3.49
N GLY A 45 27.80 1.03 -2.34
CA GLY A 45 27.29 -0.09 -1.58
C GLY A 45 26.04 -0.73 -2.19
N ILE A 46 25.32 -0.01 -3.06
CA ILE A 46 24.21 -0.56 -3.87
C ILE A 46 24.84 -1.32 -5.05
N ASP A 47 24.95 -2.63 -4.89
CA ASP A 47 25.64 -3.55 -5.80
C ASP A 47 24.77 -4.79 -6.01
N SER A 48 24.39 -5.08 -7.26
CA SER A 48 23.58 -6.24 -7.60
C SER A 48 24.29 -7.56 -7.30
N ASN A 49 25.62 -7.56 -7.20
CA ASN A 49 26.41 -8.77 -6.94
C ASN A 49 26.62 -9.07 -5.44
N ASP A 50 26.31 -8.11 -4.55
CA ASP A 50 26.50 -8.26 -3.10
C ASP A 50 25.25 -7.80 -2.35
N TYR A 51 24.28 -8.71 -2.24
CA TYR A 51 23.03 -8.46 -1.54
C TYR A 51 23.23 -8.01 -0.09
N LYS A 52 24.22 -8.59 0.62
CA LYS A 52 24.47 -8.24 2.03
C LYS A 52 24.95 -6.80 2.17
N LYS A 53 25.85 -6.37 1.28
CA LYS A 53 26.33 -4.99 1.24
C LYS A 53 25.22 -4.03 0.85
N THR A 54 24.38 -4.41 -0.11
CA THR A 54 23.21 -3.62 -0.54
C THR A 54 22.19 -3.46 0.58
N ALA A 55 21.83 -4.54 1.30
CA ALA A 55 20.89 -4.50 2.42
C ALA A 55 21.37 -3.57 3.54
N VAL A 56 22.63 -3.68 3.97
CA VAL A 56 23.19 -2.79 5.00
C VAL A 56 23.24 -1.33 4.52
N THR A 57 23.52 -1.11 3.24
CA THR A 57 23.49 0.23 2.62
C THR A 57 22.08 0.81 2.64
N PHE A 58 21.07 0.03 2.23
CA PHE A 58 19.67 0.42 2.26
C PHE A 58 19.18 0.71 3.68
N GLN A 59 19.57 -0.10 4.66
CA GLN A 59 19.25 0.15 6.06
C GLN A 59 19.76 1.53 6.53
N PHE A 60 21.02 1.86 6.25
CA PHE A 60 21.60 3.16 6.61
C PHE A 60 20.95 4.32 5.85
N LEU A 61 20.79 4.18 4.52
CA LEU A 61 20.12 5.18 3.69
C LEU A 61 18.71 5.45 4.20
N ASN A 62 17.91 4.41 4.46
CA ASN A 62 16.56 4.54 5.01
C ASN A 62 16.56 5.23 6.38
N ALA A 63 17.49 4.88 7.27
CA ALA A 63 17.58 5.49 8.60
C ALA A 63 17.85 7.01 8.54
N ILE A 64 18.66 7.48 7.58
CA ILE A 64 18.94 8.90 7.39
C ILE A 64 17.82 9.60 6.61
N LEU A 65 17.40 9.04 5.47
CA LEU A 65 16.44 9.66 4.54
C LEU A 65 15.04 9.84 5.15
N MET A 66 14.66 9.01 6.11
CA MET A 66 13.42 9.19 6.87
C MET A 66 13.48 10.33 7.89
N LEU A 67 14.66 10.90 8.14
CA LEU A 67 14.89 11.94 9.16
C LEU A 67 15.39 13.28 8.60
N VAL A 68 15.54 13.40 7.28
CA VAL A 68 16.00 14.62 6.61
C VAL A 68 14.98 15.10 5.59
N THR A 69 15.02 16.40 5.31
CA THR A 69 14.29 17.03 4.21
C THR A 69 15.22 17.21 3.02
N CYS A 70 14.88 16.61 1.88
CA CYS A 70 15.63 16.71 0.63
C CYS A 70 15.25 18.02 -0.10
N VAL A 71 15.72 19.15 0.42
CA VAL A 71 15.47 20.49 -0.11
C VAL A 71 16.79 21.22 -0.27
N ASP A 72 17.02 21.83 -1.43
CA ASP A 72 18.18 22.70 -1.67
C ASP A 72 17.99 24.03 -0.93
N CYS A 73 18.63 24.14 0.23
CA CYS A 73 18.65 25.31 1.11
C CYS A 73 19.89 26.19 0.88
N SER A 74 20.67 25.99 -0.19
CA SER A 74 21.93 26.71 -0.42
C SER A 74 21.76 28.22 -0.50
N SER A 75 20.63 28.69 -1.04
CA SER A 75 20.28 30.12 -1.13
C SER A 75 19.95 30.76 0.23
N ALA A 76 19.72 29.96 1.28
CA ALA A 76 19.46 30.46 2.64
C ALA A 76 20.64 31.29 3.17
N VAL A 77 21.88 30.98 2.74
CA VAL A 77 23.11 31.67 3.15
C VAL A 77 23.12 33.14 2.73
N HIS A 78 22.37 33.49 1.68
CA HIS A 78 22.27 34.87 1.18
C HIS A 78 21.04 35.62 1.69
N THR A 79 20.08 34.92 2.29
CA THR A 79 18.77 35.48 2.67
C THR A 79 18.59 35.58 4.18
N ARG A 80 19.32 34.78 4.96
CA ARG A 80 19.23 34.75 6.42
C ARG A 80 20.52 35.24 7.07
N ASP A 81 20.36 36.05 8.11
CA ASP A 81 21.48 36.56 8.93
C ASP A 81 21.70 35.77 10.25
N ASP A 82 20.77 34.87 10.61
CA ASP A 82 20.79 34.12 11.88
C ASP A 82 21.48 32.75 11.78
N LEU A 83 22.20 32.48 10.68
CA LEU A 83 22.85 31.20 10.43
C LEU A 83 24.20 31.09 11.14
N THR A 84 24.39 29.99 11.87
CA THR A 84 25.71 29.58 12.37
C THR A 84 26.63 29.12 11.22
N GLU A 85 27.94 29.13 11.42
CA GLU A 85 28.90 28.65 10.40
C GLU A 85 28.63 27.20 9.99
N ILE A 86 28.21 26.36 10.94
CA ILE A 86 27.83 24.97 10.67
C ILE A 86 26.54 24.93 9.83
N GLU A 87 25.52 25.71 10.15
CA GLU A 87 24.30 25.77 9.34
C GLU A 87 24.58 26.29 7.94
N LYS A 88 25.48 27.26 7.77
CA LYS A 88 25.92 27.72 6.44
C LYS A 88 26.54 26.57 5.64
N GLU A 89 27.46 25.81 6.25
CA GLU A 89 28.08 24.65 5.61
C GLU A 89 27.03 23.59 5.21
N VAL A 90 26.09 23.27 6.12
CA VAL A 90 25.01 22.33 5.84
C VAL A 90 24.11 22.84 4.71
N CYS A 91 23.69 24.10 4.74
CA CYS A 91 22.91 24.73 3.66
C CYS A 91 23.62 24.64 2.31
N LEU A 92 24.91 24.98 2.23
CA LEU A 92 25.68 24.86 0.99
C LEU A 92 25.78 23.40 0.52
N SER A 93 25.90 22.45 1.46
CA SER A 93 25.95 21.02 1.11
C SER A 93 24.64 20.55 0.47
N THR A 94 23.49 21.10 0.87
CA THR A 94 22.16 20.65 0.38
C THR A 94 21.96 20.81 -1.14
N ALA A 95 22.76 21.63 -1.83
CA ALA A 95 22.76 21.71 -3.29
C ALA A 95 23.02 20.36 -3.96
N LYS A 96 23.72 19.43 -3.28
CA LYS A 96 24.05 18.09 -3.79
C LYS A 96 22.92 17.06 -3.61
N PHE A 97 21.77 17.42 -3.05
CA PHE A 97 20.64 16.48 -2.92
C PHE A 97 20.16 15.98 -4.29
N GLU A 98 20.10 16.87 -5.29
CA GLU A 98 19.67 16.53 -6.65
C GLU A 98 20.59 15.47 -7.27
N ASP A 99 21.90 15.67 -7.14
CA ASP A 99 22.94 14.73 -7.60
C ASP A 99 22.84 13.38 -6.86
N PHE A 100 22.71 13.42 -5.54
CA PHE A 100 22.60 12.23 -4.71
C PHE A 100 21.38 11.38 -5.10
N ILE A 101 20.20 12.01 -5.21
CA ILE A 101 18.95 11.32 -5.54
C ILE A 101 19.01 10.77 -6.96
N THR A 102 19.60 11.52 -7.90
CA THR A 102 19.79 11.06 -9.27
C THR A 102 20.65 9.81 -9.33
N GLU A 103 21.81 9.83 -8.67
CA GLU A 103 22.71 8.67 -8.66
C GLU A 103 22.10 7.48 -7.91
N PHE A 104 21.41 7.73 -6.80
CA PHE A 104 20.66 6.71 -6.07
C PHE A 104 19.61 6.01 -6.95
N LEU A 105 18.81 6.78 -7.70
CA LEU A 105 17.81 6.24 -8.61
C LEU A 105 18.45 5.48 -9.77
N ASN A 106 19.53 5.99 -10.37
CA ASN A 106 20.23 5.31 -11.45
C ASN A 106 20.76 3.93 -11.01
N ARG A 107 21.39 3.85 -9.83
CA ARG A 107 21.88 2.59 -9.25
C ARG A 107 20.74 1.64 -8.91
N THR A 108 19.65 2.19 -8.39
CA THR A 108 18.43 1.42 -8.14
C THR A 108 17.91 0.81 -9.44
N PHE A 109 17.71 1.60 -10.49
CA PHE A 109 17.23 1.12 -11.79
C PHE A 109 18.14 0.05 -12.39
N GLN A 110 19.45 0.24 -12.33
CA GLN A 110 20.42 -0.79 -12.73
C GLN A 110 20.24 -2.09 -11.95
N MET A 111 20.05 -2.01 -10.63
CA MET A 111 19.76 -3.19 -9.81
C MET A 111 18.45 -3.88 -10.23
N ILE A 112 17.40 -3.11 -10.54
CA ILE A 112 16.13 -3.65 -11.05
C ILE A 112 16.31 -4.36 -12.39
N ASP A 113 17.06 -3.75 -13.32
CA ASP A 113 17.32 -4.33 -14.65
C ASP A 113 18.14 -5.62 -14.56
N THR A 114 19.15 -5.66 -13.68
CA THR A 114 19.94 -6.87 -13.42
C THR A 114 19.06 -7.98 -12.87
N LEU A 115 18.25 -7.70 -11.83
CA LEU A 115 17.29 -8.67 -11.28
C LEU A 115 16.27 -9.14 -12.33
N SER A 116 15.90 -8.26 -13.26
CA SER A 116 15.01 -8.60 -14.37
C SER A 116 15.59 -9.59 -15.34
N THR A 117 16.88 -9.46 -15.62
CA THR A 117 17.58 -10.28 -16.60
C THR A 117 18.01 -11.62 -15.99
N GLU A 118 18.43 -11.64 -14.72
CA GLU A 118 18.82 -12.87 -14.04
C GLU A 118 17.63 -13.80 -13.75
N MET A 119 16.43 -13.24 -13.52
CA MET A 119 15.23 -14.04 -13.25
C MET A 119 14.56 -14.67 -14.48
N SER A 120 15.07 -14.41 -15.69
CA SER A 120 14.65 -15.15 -16.91
C SER A 120 15.36 -16.50 -17.06
N ASP A 121 16.55 -16.67 -16.45
CA ASP A 121 17.35 -17.89 -16.55
C ASP A 121 17.60 -18.51 -15.16
N ALA A 122 16.76 -19.48 -14.79
CA ALA A 122 17.06 -20.50 -13.78
C ALA A 122 17.37 -20.03 -12.33
N VAL A 123 16.38 -19.47 -11.62
CA VAL A 123 16.31 -19.60 -10.14
C VAL A 123 14.88 -19.93 -9.72
N ILE A 124 14.51 -21.18 -9.92
CA ILE A 124 13.48 -21.84 -9.11
C ILE A 124 14.27 -22.56 -8.01
N LEU A 125 13.81 -22.47 -6.75
CA LEU A 125 14.05 -23.43 -5.64
C LEU A 125 14.71 -22.95 -4.33
N THR A 126 14.75 -21.67 -3.95
CA THR A 126 14.96 -21.31 -2.53
C THR A 126 13.99 -20.25 -2.02
N ASN A 127 13.29 -20.55 -0.92
CA ASN A 127 12.43 -19.59 -0.20
C ASN A 127 13.22 -18.40 0.37
N GLU A 128 14.55 -18.50 0.46
CA GLU A 128 15.45 -17.48 0.99
C GLU A 128 15.65 -16.32 0.02
N ALA A 129 15.90 -16.59 -1.28
CA ALA A 129 16.02 -15.54 -2.30
C ALA A 129 14.73 -14.71 -2.40
N ASN A 130 13.57 -15.37 -2.36
CA ASN A 130 12.26 -14.71 -2.32
C ASN A 130 12.02 -13.84 -1.08
N ARG A 131 12.72 -14.09 0.04
CA ARG A 131 12.62 -13.28 1.26
C ARG A 131 13.55 -12.08 1.19
N GLU A 132 14.78 -12.28 0.74
CA GLU A 132 15.77 -11.23 0.51
C GLU A 132 15.24 -10.18 -0.50
N ASP A 133 14.71 -10.63 -1.64
CA ASP A 133 14.09 -9.72 -2.62
C ASP A 133 12.89 -8.93 -2.04
N GLN A 134 12.14 -9.56 -1.13
CA GLN A 134 11.00 -8.90 -0.47
C GLN A 134 11.45 -7.85 0.56
N GLU A 135 12.51 -8.11 1.30
CA GLU A 135 13.09 -7.17 2.26
C GLU A 135 13.67 -5.97 1.53
N ALA A 136 14.50 -6.19 0.50
CA ALA A 136 15.04 -5.12 -0.33
C ALA A 136 13.95 -4.28 -1.00
N SER A 137 12.87 -4.91 -1.49
CA SER A 137 11.73 -4.19 -2.06
C SER A 137 11.01 -3.29 -1.06
N GLN A 138 10.83 -3.76 0.18
CA GLN A 138 10.20 -2.96 1.23
C GLN A 138 11.07 -1.79 1.66
N GLU A 139 12.38 -2.00 1.82
CA GLU A 139 13.34 -0.95 2.16
C GLU A 139 13.43 0.12 1.07
N LEU A 140 13.51 -0.30 -0.20
CA LEU A 140 13.53 0.63 -1.33
C LEU A 140 12.26 1.49 -1.38
N THR A 141 11.10 0.85 -1.24
CA THR A 141 9.81 1.54 -1.18
C THR A 141 9.78 2.56 -0.03
N SER A 142 10.29 2.17 1.15
CA SER A 142 10.36 3.04 2.32
C SER A 142 11.27 4.24 2.07
N MET A 143 12.47 4.03 1.52
CA MET A 143 13.43 5.10 1.23
C MET A 143 12.86 6.12 0.25
N ILE A 144 12.31 5.66 -0.87
CA ILE A 144 11.76 6.56 -1.89
C ILE A 144 10.51 7.25 -1.35
N SER A 145 9.64 6.54 -0.60
CA SER A 145 8.49 7.17 0.06
C SER A 145 8.94 8.23 1.07
N GLY A 146 10.07 8.02 1.74
CA GLY A 146 10.71 8.99 2.64
C GLY A 146 11.20 10.21 1.87
N ILE A 147 12.03 10.02 0.83
CA ILE A 147 12.55 11.11 0.00
C ILE A 147 11.41 11.94 -0.58
N VAL A 148 10.48 11.28 -1.27
CA VAL A 148 9.41 11.93 -2.04
C VAL A 148 8.51 12.77 -1.14
N GLN A 149 8.23 12.32 0.09
CA GLN A 149 7.42 13.10 1.03
C GLN A 149 8.19 14.25 1.69
N GLN A 150 9.51 14.21 1.71
CA GLN A 150 10.35 15.23 2.35
C GLN A 150 11.15 16.06 1.34
N CYS A 151 10.81 16.02 0.05
CA CYS A 151 11.52 16.73 -1.00
C CYS A 151 10.75 17.93 -1.52
N SER A 152 11.48 18.89 -2.09
CA SER A 152 10.84 20.02 -2.75
C SER A 152 10.13 19.62 -4.03
N ASN A 153 9.21 20.45 -4.51
CA ASN A 153 8.49 20.24 -5.77
C ASN A 153 9.43 20.02 -6.96
N LYS A 154 10.55 20.76 -7.01
CA LYS A 154 11.58 20.60 -8.05
C LYS A 154 12.18 19.18 -8.04
N ILE A 155 12.59 18.70 -6.85
CA ILE A 155 13.18 17.37 -6.69
C ILE A 155 12.12 16.28 -6.94
N PHE A 156 10.89 16.49 -6.50
CA PHE A 156 9.78 15.57 -6.77
C PHE A 156 9.56 15.39 -8.28
N GLN A 157 9.50 16.48 -9.05
CA GLN A 157 9.32 16.44 -10.50
C GLN A 157 10.43 15.62 -11.17
N MET A 158 11.68 15.85 -10.79
CA MET A 158 12.83 15.08 -11.27
C MET A 158 12.69 13.57 -10.96
N ILE A 159 12.33 13.21 -9.72
CA ILE A 159 12.14 11.80 -9.31
C ILE A 159 11.02 11.17 -10.15
N ARG A 160 9.88 11.85 -10.26
CA ARG A 160 8.72 11.38 -11.02
C ARG A 160 9.07 11.15 -12.49
N GLU A 161 9.75 12.09 -13.14
CA GLU A 161 10.15 11.98 -14.54
C GLU A 161 11.09 10.80 -14.76
N LYS A 162 12.11 10.64 -13.89
CA LYS A 162 13.02 9.50 -13.96
C LYS A 162 12.30 8.16 -13.81
N ILE A 163 11.41 8.03 -12.82
CA ILE A 163 10.65 6.81 -12.60
C ILE A 163 9.67 6.55 -13.76
N THR A 164 8.98 7.59 -14.25
CA THR A 164 8.03 7.47 -15.37
C THR A 164 8.73 7.04 -16.66
N ASN A 165 9.90 7.63 -16.97
CA ASN A 165 10.70 7.25 -18.12
C ASN A 165 11.21 5.81 -18.01
N PHE A 166 11.63 5.39 -16.81
CA PHE A 166 12.04 4.00 -16.56
C PHE A 166 10.89 3.01 -16.78
N LEU A 167 9.68 3.33 -16.28
CA LEU A 167 8.49 2.48 -16.46
C LEU A 167 7.99 2.43 -17.92
N ALA A 168 8.24 3.48 -18.70
CA ALA A 168 7.86 3.55 -20.12
C ALA A 168 8.83 2.78 -21.04
N ALA A 169 10.11 2.68 -20.67
CA ALA A 169 11.16 2.10 -21.51
C ALA A 169 11.10 0.58 -21.66
N SER A 170 10.53 -0.13 -20.69
CA SER A 170 10.57 -1.59 -20.62
C SER A 170 9.24 -2.19 -20.20
N SER A 171 8.91 -3.37 -20.71
CA SER A 171 7.91 -4.25 -20.11
C SER A 171 8.60 -5.16 -19.09
N PHE A 172 8.02 -5.24 -17.89
CA PHE A 172 8.63 -5.97 -16.78
C PHE A 172 7.89 -7.27 -16.50
N SER A 173 8.65 -8.28 -16.11
CA SER A 173 8.08 -9.54 -15.64
C SER A 173 7.22 -9.32 -14.39
N PRO A 174 6.06 -9.99 -14.27
CA PRO A 174 5.25 -9.97 -13.05
C PRO A 174 6.02 -10.32 -11.77
N LYS A 175 7.16 -11.02 -11.87
CA LYS A 175 8.01 -11.40 -10.74
C LYS A 175 8.64 -10.21 -10.01
N ILE A 176 8.98 -9.14 -10.72
CA ILE A 176 9.62 -7.92 -10.16
C ILE A 176 8.59 -6.84 -9.83
N SER A 177 7.32 -7.10 -10.15
CA SER A 177 6.23 -6.16 -9.94
C SER A 177 6.23 -5.57 -8.53
N LYS A 178 6.53 -6.34 -7.49
CA LYS A 178 6.59 -5.84 -6.10
C LYS A 178 7.53 -4.64 -5.93
N LEU A 179 8.71 -4.68 -6.54
CA LEU A 179 9.73 -3.64 -6.46
C LEU A 179 9.27 -2.38 -7.18
N LEU A 180 8.76 -2.55 -8.41
CA LEU A 180 8.25 -1.46 -9.24
C LEU A 180 6.98 -0.83 -8.66
N ASN A 181 6.09 -1.63 -8.11
CA ASN A 181 4.90 -1.19 -7.38
C ASN A 181 5.29 -0.33 -6.18
N GLY A 182 6.40 -0.67 -5.52
CA GLY A 182 7.03 0.15 -4.50
C GLY A 182 7.38 1.56 -4.98
N LEU A 183 8.05 1.66 -6.14
CA LEU A 183 8.40 2.93 -6.78
C LEU A 183 7.16 3.76 -7.11
N VAL A 184 6.18 3.14 -7.77
CA VAL A 184 4.94 3.79 -8.21
C VAL A 184 4.15 4.29 -6.99
N ARG A 185 3.98 3.45 -5.96
CA ARG A 185 3.31 3.85 -4.71
C ARG A 185 4.00 5.02 -4.03
N ALA A 186 5.33 5.08 -4.07
CA ALA A 186 6.08 6.15 -3.44
C ALA A 186 5.80 7.51 -4.11
N ILE A 187 5.90 7.60 -5.44
CA ILE A 187 5.59 8.84 -6.18
C ILE A 187 4.12 9.22 -6.08
N LEU A 188 3.21 8.23 -6.10
CA LEU A 188 1.77 8.44 -5.96
C LEU A 188 1.40 9.04 -4.61
N LYS A 189 2.05 8.58 -3.52
CA LYS A 189 1.87 9.15 -2.18
C LYS A 189 2.48 10.54 -2.03
N GLY A 190 3.53 10.85 -2.77
CA GLY A 190 4.16 12.16 -2.74
C GLY A 190 3.28 13.25 -3.32
N ASN A 191 2.83 13.06 -4.56
CA ASN A 191 1.88 13.95 -5.21
C ASN A 191 0.94 13.13 -6.11
N PRO A 192 -0.27 12.80 -5.63
CA PRO A 192 -1.20 11.98 -6.39
C PRO A 192 -1.71 12.69 -7.65
N GLU A 193 -2.00 13.99 -7.59
CA GLU A 193 -2.54 14.77 -8.70
C GLU A 193 -1.57 14.79 -9.88
N GLU A 194 -0.33 15.17 -9.62
CA GLU A 194 0.71 15.21 -10.64
C GLU A 194 1.07 13.81 -11.13
N THR A 195 1.11 12.79 -10.27
CA THR A 195 1.46 11.42 -10.71
C THR A 195 0.37 10.81 -11.59
N LEU A 196 -0.90 10.91 -11.19
CA LEU A 196 -2.03 10.36 -11.95
C LEU A 196 -2.16 11.00 -13.32
N LYS A 197 -1.97 12.32 -13.41
CA LYS A 197 -2.04 13.08 -14.66
C LYS A 197 -1.16 12.53 -15.77
N TYR A 198 0.03 12.03 -15.43
CA TYR A 198 0.93 11.43 -16.42
C TYR A 198 0.71 9.92 -16.55
N LEU A 199 0.67 9.17 -15.45
CA LEU A 199 0.71 7.70 -15.55
C LEU A 199 -0.64 7.04 -15.85
N LEU A 200 -1.74 7.53 -15.30
CA LEU A 200 -3.03 6.85 -15.39
C LEU A 200 -3.60 6.85 -16.82
N PRO A 201 -3.69 8.00 -17.54
CA PRO A 201 -4.15 8.02 -18.92
C PRO A 201 -3.31 7.15 -19.85
N HIS A 202 -1.98 7.21 -19.75
CA HIS A 202 -1.09 6.39 -20.57
C HIS A 202 -1.24 4.89 -20.29
N THR A 203 -1.44 4.51 -19.03
CA THR A 203 -1.67 3.10 -18.66
C THR A 203 -3.00 2.60 -19.22
N CYS A 204 -4.08 3.38 -19.07
CA CYS A 204 -5.40 3.01 -19.62
C CYS A 204 -5.39 2.95 -21.16
N GLU A 205 -4.71 3.88 -21.82
CA GLU A 205 -4.57 3.87 -23.29
C GLU A 205 -3.78 2.64 -23.77
N ARG A 206 -2.73 2.24 -23.04
CA ARG A 206 -1.95 1.03 -23.36
C ARG A 206 -2.78 -0.23 -23.19
N ILE A 207 -3.58 -0.33 -22.12
CA ILE A 207 -4.53 -1.43 -21.91
C ILE A 207 -5.51 -1.51 -23.08
N GLU A 208 -6.13 -0.38 -23.46
CA GLU A 208 -7.08 -0.34 -24.59
C GLU A 208 -6.43 -0.72 -25.92
N LYS A 209 -5.19 -0.25 -26.17
CA LYS A 209 -4.44 -0.63 -27.37
C LYS A 209 -4.23 -2.14 -27.42
N ILE A 210 -3.72 -2.75 -26.34
CA ILE A 210 -3.45 -4.20 -26.32
C ILE A 210 -4.76 -4.97 -26.57
N LEU A 211 -5.84 -4.63 -25.87
CA LEU A 211 -7.13 -5.30 -26.01
C LEU A 211 -7.76 -5.14 -27.40
N ASN A 212 -7.54 -4.01 -28.08
CA ASN A 212 -8.08 -3.75 -29.43
C ASN A 212 -7.28 -4.44 -30.54
N HIS A 213 -5.96 -4.64 -30.37
CA HIS A 213 -5.13 -5.32 -31.38
C HIS A 213 -5.32 -6.84 -31.35
N SER A 214 -5.72 -7.38 -30.21
CA SER A 214 -6.05 -8.79 -30.04
C SER A 214 -7.54 -9.05 -30.26
N GLU A 215 -7.93 -9.51 -31.44
CA GLU A 215 -9.32 -9.89 -31.75
C GLU A 215 -9.82 -11.00 -30.79
N THR A 216 -10.59 -10.67 -29.75
CA THR A 216 -11.34 -11.56 -28.82
C THR A 216 -10.58 -12.69 -28.09
N THR A 217 -9.41 -13.08 -28.55
CA THR A 217 -8.64 -14.24 -28.09
C THR A 217 -8.01 -13.98 -26.73
N ILE A 218 -7.54 -12.76 -26.43
CA ILE A 218 -6.95 -12.45 -25.11
C ILE A 218 -7.95 -12.62 -23.96
N LEU A 219 -9.24 -12.38 -24.18
CA LEU A 219 -10.25 -12.59 -23.14
C LEU A 219 -10.41 -14.08 -22.78
N THR A 220 -10.11 -14.96 -23.74
CA THR A 220 -10.28 -16.42 -23.63
C THR A 220 -8.95 -17.19 -23.66
N ASP A 221 -7.79 -16.52 -23.75
CA ASP A 221 -6.48 -17.17 -23.85
C ASP A 221 -5.88 -17.39 -22.47
N HIS A 222 -5.58 -18.66 -22.20
CA HIS A 222 -4.98 -19.09 -20.94
C HIS A 222 -3.51 -18.70 -20.81
N LYS A 223 -2.80 -18.41 -21.91
CA LYS A 223 -1.39 -18.00 -21.86
C LYS A 223 -1.21 -16.54 -21.40
N GLY A 224 -2.26 -15.73 -21.57
CA GLY A 224 -2.25 -14.32 -21.21
C GLY A 224 -1.24 -13.51 -22.02
N ASP A 225 -1.27 -12.19 -21.79
CA ASP A 225 -0.28 -11.27 -22.33
C ASP A 225 0.51 -10.66 -21.16
N THR A 226 1.83 -10.81 -21.18
CA THR A 226 2.73 -10.33 -20.12
C THR A 226 2.69 -8.82 -20.00
N GLU A 227 2.58 -8.11 -21.13
CA GLU A 227 2.50 -6.66 -21.19
C GLU A 227 1.17 -6.16 -20.62
N LEU A 228 0.05 -6.81 -20.98
CA LEU A 228 -1.27 -6.53 -20.41
C LEU A 228 -1.27 -6.76 -18.90
N THR A 229 -0.74 -7.89 -18.45
CA THR A 229 -0.67 -8.22 -17.02
C THR A 229 0.14 -7.18 -16.26
N TRP A 230 1.27 -6.73 -16.80
CA TRP A 230 2.05 -5.63 -16.25
C TRP A 230 1.25 -4.32 -16.19
N CYS A 231 0.56 -3.95 -17.26
CA CYS A 231 -0.27 -2.74 -17.28
C CYS A 231 -1.41 -2.80 -16.25
N LEU A 232 -2.01 -3.97 -16.05
CA LEU A 232 -3.06 -4.18 -15.05
C LEU A 232 -2.52 -4.11 -13.62
N ILE A 233 -1.32 -4.64 -13.38
CA ILE A 233 -0.64 -4.49 -12.10
C ILE A 233 -0.32 -3.00 -11.83
N LEU A 234 0.23 -2.30 -12.81
CA LEU A 234 0.49 -0.86 -12.71
C LEU A 234 -0.80 -0.07 -12.45
N PHE A 235 -1.87 -0.36 -13.19
CA PHE A 235 -3.20 0.22 -12.98
C PHE A 235 -3.71 -0.02 -11.55
N SER A 236 -3.56 -1.24 -11.04
CA SER A 236 -3.92 -1.60 -9.67
C SER A 236 -3.19 -0.76 -8.61
N GLU A 237 -1.97 -0.30 -8.91
CA GLU A 237 -1.22 0.58 -8.00
C GLU A 237 -1.63 2.05 -8.14
N LEU A 238 -1.91 2.52 -9.35
CA LEU A 238 -2.33 3.90 -9.60
C LEU A 238 -3.69 4.20 -8.96
N VAL A 239 -4.62 3.24 -8.95
CA VAL A 239 -5.93 3.40 -8.28
C VAL A 239 -5.85 3.36 -6.74
N CYS A 240 -4.65 3.22 -6.15
CA CYS A 240 -4.42 3.39 -4.71
C CYS A 240 -4.23 4.87 -4.30
N ALA A 241 -4.44 5.83 -5.21
CA ALA A 241 -4.28 7.25 -4.92
C ALA A 241 -5.33 7.76 -3.90
N ARG A 242 -5.19 9.03 -3.52
CA ARG A 242 -6.17 9.73 -2.66
C ARG A 242 -7.53 9.75 -3.38
N GLY A 243 -8.60 9.30 -2.73
CA GLY A 243 -9.88 9.05 -3.40
C GLY A 243 -10.49 10.26 -4.12
N ASP A 244 -10.38 11.46 -3.54
CA ASP A 244 -10.82 12.72 -4.14
C ASP A 244 -10.14 13.00 -5.48
N THR A 245 -8.84 12.67 -5.61
CA THR A 245 -8.10 12.81 -6.88
C THR A 245 -8.53 11.80 -7.93
N LEU A 246 -9.03 10.63 -7.51
CA LEU A 246 -9.52 9.59 -8.43
C LEU A 246 -10.86 9.96 -9.07
N LEU A 247 -11.65 10.84 -8.44
CA LEU A 247 -12.94 11.30 -8.98
C LEU A 247 -12.79 11.91 -10.37
N ILE A 248 -11.71 12.66 -10.61
CA ILE A 248 -11.39 13.29 -11.90
C ILE A 248 -11.29 12.24 -13.03
N TYR A 249 -10.84 11.03 -12.69
CA TYR A 249 -10.58 9.94 -13.63
C TYR A 249 -11.67 8.86 -13.62
N LYS A 250 -12.79 9.07 -12.90
CA LYS A 250 -13.89 8.10 -12.76
C LYS A 250 -14.31 7.45 -14.09
N PRO A 251 -14.58 8.19 -15.19
CA PRO A 251 -15.01 7.56 -16.45
C PRO A 251 -13.95 6.62 -17.04
N MET A 252 -12.67 7.03 -16.96
CA MET A 252 -11.55 6.26 -17.48
C MET A 252 -11.32 4.98 -16.67
N ILE A 253 -11.42 5.08 -15.34
CA ILE A 253 -11.32 3.95 -14.42
C ILE A 253 -12.44 2.94 -14.71
N LEU A 254 -13.70 3.39 -14.79
CA LEU A 254 -14.85 2.53 -15.09
C LEU A 254 -14.70 1.83 -16.44
N SER A 255 -14.28 2.56 -17.49
CA SER A 255 -14.02 1.98 -18.82
C SER A 255 -12.99 0.86 -18.75
N ALA A 256 -11.86 1.09 -18.07
CA ALA A 256 -10.82 0.07 -17.93
C ALA A 256 -11.33 -1.19 -17.22
N PHE A 257 -12.14 -1.05 -16.17
CA PHE A 257 -12.75 -2.21 -15.49
C PHE A 257 -13.72 -2.96 -16.40
N HIS A 258 -14.62 -2.28 -17.11
CA HIS A 258 -15.55 -2.92 -18.04
C HIS A 258 -14.85 -3.76 -19.11
N ARG A 259 -13.68 -3.32 -19.56
CA ARG A 259 -12.92 -3.98 -20.63
C ARG A 259 -12.12 -5.17 -20.14
N CYS A 260 -11.75 -5.18 -18.86
CA CYS A 260 -10.85 -6.18 -18.27
C CYS A 260 -11.53 -7.21 -17.36
N VAL A 261 -12.79 -6.97 -16.94
CA VAL A 261 -13.49 -7.82 -15.95
C VAL A 261 -13.66 -9.28 -16.39
N HIS A 262 -13.73 -9.53 -17.70
CA HIS A 262 -13.96 -10.87 -18.25
C HIS A 262 -12.70 -11.65 -18.62
N ILE A 263 -11.50 -11.10 -18.41
CA ILE A 263 -10.22 -11.78 -18.69
C ILE A 263 -10.14 -13.08 -17.88
N ILE A 264 -9.84 -14.22 -18.52
CA ILE A 264 -9.71 -15.51 -17.82
C ILE A 264 -8.29 -15.83 -17.33
N HIS A 265 -7.27 -15.16 -17.86
CA HIS A 265 -5.89 -15.38 -17.44
C HIS A 265 -5.71 -15.01 -15.96
N LYS A 266 -5.18 -15.96 -15.17
CA LYS A 266 -5.16 -15.88 -13.71
C LYS A 266 -4.50 -14.64 -13.16
N GLU A 267 -3.26 -14.38 -13.56
CA GLU A 267 -2.50 -13.23 -13.03
C GLU A 267 -3.15 -11.90 -13.43
N SER A 268 -3.75 -11.84 -14.63
CA SER A 268 -4.42 -10.64 -15.14
C SER A 268 -5.72 -10.35 -14.39
N TYR A 269 -6.61 -11.34 -14.21
CA TYR A 269 -7.85 -11.08 -13.46
C TYR A 269 -7.59 -10.87 -11.97
N GLU A 270 -6.55 -11.49 -11.39
CA GLU A 270 -6.13 -11.20 -10.03
C GLU A 270 -5.63 -9.75 -9.90
N ALA A 271 -4.95 -9.21 -10.91
CA ALA A 271 -4.57 -7.80 -10.96
C ALA A 271 -5.80 -6.89 -11.06
N VAL A 272 -6.80 -7.22 -11.90
CA VAL A 272 -8.07 -6.49 -11.98
C VAL A 272 -8.83 -6.53 -10.65
N ALA A 273 -8.94 -7.70 -10.02
CA ALA A 273 -9.57 -7.86 -8.72
C ALA A 273 -8.83 -7.04 -7.63
N ASN A 274 -7.50 -7.04 -7.64
CA ASN A 274 -6.69 -6.18 -6.77
C ASN A 274 -6.95 -4.70 -7.00
N ALA A 275 -7.06 -4.26 -8.26
CA ALA A 275 -7.39 -2.89 -8.62
C ALA A 275 -8.76 -2.50 -8.05
N ALA A 276 -9.76 -3.35 -8.18
CA ALA A 276 -11.11 -3.09 -7.66
C ALA A 276 -11.11 -2.93 -6.14
N LYS A 277 -10.44 -3.85 -5.43
CA LYS A 277 -10.25 -3.76 -3.97
C LYS A 277 -9.53 -2.46 -3.58
N ASN A 278 -8.46 -2.11 -4.27
CA ASN A 278 -7.65 -0.94 -3.97
C ASN A 278 -8.41 0.37 -4.20
N LEU A 279 -9.11 0.48 -5.33
CA LEU A 279 -9.99 1.61 -5.65
C LEU A 279 -11.03 1.83 -4.53
N LEU A 280 -11.75 0.77 -4.16
CA LEU A 280 -12.78 0.87 -3.12
C LEU A 280 -12.19 1.26 -1.76
N LYS A 281 -11.00 0.77 -1.41
CA LYS A 281 -10.31 1.22 -0.19
C LYS A 281 -9.94 2.69 -0.27
N SER A 282 -9.40 3.14 -1.40
CA SER A 282 -9.05 4.55 -1.62
C SER A 282 -10.23 5.50 -1.48
N LEU A 283 -11.41 5.09 -1.95
CA LEU A 283 -12.65 5.88 -1.89
C LEU A 283 -13.39 5.80 -0.56
N SER A 284 -13.13 4.78 0.28
CA SER A 284 -14.00 4.47 1.43
C SER A 284 -13.31 4.38 2.79
N TYR A 285 -11.98 4.41 2.85
CA TYR A 285 -11.24 4.29 4.11
C TYR A 285 -10.80 5.67 4.58
N VAL A 286 -10.73 5.84 5.90
CA VAL A 286 -10.09 7.00 6.51
C VAL A 286 -8.61 6.67 6.74
N TYR A 287 -7.70 7.44 6.15
CA TYR A 287 -6.26 7.22 6.26
C TYR A 287 -5.48 8.55 6.28
N PRO A 288 -4.28 8.59 6.90
CA PRO A 288 -3.41 9.77 6.83
C PRO A 288 -2.93 10.04 5.40
N ILE A 289 -2.89 11.31 5.00
CA ILE A 289 -2.41 11.71 3.65
C ILE A 289 -0.97 12.19 3.62
N GLU A 290 -0.38 12.48 4.78
CA GLU A 290 0.99 12.97 4.87
C GLU A 290 1.79 12.24 5.96
N TYR A 291 3.08 12.07 5.73
CA TYR A 291 4.05 11.57 6.71
C TYR A 291 5.29 12.50 6.80
N ARG A 292 5.11 13.80 6.57
CA ARG A 292 6.16 14.82 6.65
C ARG A 292 6.76 14.94 8.06
N LEU A 293 8.03 15.33 8.13
CA LEU A 293 8.75 15.56 9.40
C LEU A 293 8.19 16.79 10.13
N THR A 294 7.71 17.76 9.37
CA THR A 294 7.25 19.08 9.81
C THR A 294 5.79 19.31 9.42
N VAL A 295 5.17 20.29 10.06
CA VAL A 295 3.87 20.83 9.65
C VAL A 295 4.10 22.03 8.71
N GLU A 296 5.22 22.71 8.91
CA GLU A 296 5.71 23.83 8.12
C GLU A 296 5.89 23.42 6.66
N ASN A 297 5.50 24.32 5.76
CA ASN A 297 5.61 24.12 4.33
C ASN A 297 7.07 24.29 3.89
N ILE A 298 7.68 23.21 3.39
CA ILE A 298 9.06 23.21 2.91
C ILE A 298 9.29 24.03 1.63
N GLU A 299 8.21 24.49 0.99
CA GLU A 299 8.24 25.36 -0.19
C GLU A 299 8.19 26.86 0.17
N GLU A 300 7.94 27.21 1.43
CA GLU A 300 7.95 28.62 1.86
C GLU A 300 9.37 29.22 1.78
N PRO A 301 9.49 30.56 1.62
CA PRO A 301 10.78 31.22 1.60
C PRO A 301 11.61 30.87 2.82
N PHE A 302 12.91 30.64 2.62
CA PHE A 302 13.80 30.25 3.72
C PHE A 302 13.95 31.31 4.81
N THR A 303 13.42 32.52 4.65
CA THR A 303 13.35 33.54 5.69
C THR A 303 12.45 33.13 6.86
N ASP A 304 11.35 32.43 6.56
CA ASP A 304 10.30 32.14 7.54
C ASP A 304 10.54 30.76 8.19
N PHE A 305 10.96 29.79 7.38
CA PHE A 305 11.24 28.44 7.82
C PHE A 305 12.50 27.87 7.15
N LEU A 306 13.37 27.24 7.95
CA LEU A 306 14.60 26.61 7.46
C LEU A 306 14.52 25.08 7.60
N PRO A 307 14.35 24.32 6.50
CA PRO A 307 14.11 22.88 6.55
C PRO A 307 15.18 22.06 7.29
N ILE A 308 16.46 22.45 7.22
CA ILE A 308 17.56 21.72 7.88
C ILE A 308 17.44 21.69 9.42
N ARG A 309 16.70 22.64 10.02
CA ARG A 309 16.48 22.68 11.47
C ARG A 309 15.47 21.62 11.94
N ALA A 310 14.65 21.10 11.05
CA ALA A 310 13.67 20.06 11.36
C ALA A 310 14.25 18.64 11.40
N TRP A 311 15.48 18.45 10.93
CA TRP A 311 16.07 17.12 10.81
C TRP A 311 16.19 16.40 12.16
N GLY A 312 15.71 15.15 12.20
CA GLY A 312 15.76 14.29 13.39
C GLY A 312 14.95 14.76 14.61
N GLN A 313 14.22 15.88 14.51
CA GLN A 313 13.45 16.46 15.60
C GLN A 313 12.25 15.58 15.98
N HIS A 314 11.82 15.71 17.24
CA HIS A 314 10.55 15.14 17.68
C HIS A 314 9.48 16.23 17.63
N VAL A 315 8.24 15.81 17.46
CA VAL A 315 7.08 16.70 17.50
C VAL A 315 6.31 16.51 18.80
N GLU A 316 5.77 17.59 19.33
CA GLU A 316 4.83 17.55 20.46
C GLU A 316 3.48 17.03 19.99
N LEU A 317 2.82 16.19 20.79
CA LEU A 317 1.56 15.54 20.40
C LEU A 317 0.45 16.55 20.09
N ASP A 318 0.44 17.69 20.80
CA ASP A 318 -0.56 18.74 20.63
C ASP A 318 -0.35 19.57 19.34
N LYS A 319 0.81 19.42 18.68
CA LYS A 319 1.19 20.16 17.45
C LYS A 319 1.26 19.27 16.21
N LEU A 320 0.70 18.06 16.25
CA LEU A 320 0.84 17.10 15.15
C LEU A 320 0.15 17.55 13.84
N GLN A 321 -1.00 18.22 13.95
CA GLN A 321 -1.84 18.69 12.83
C GLN A 321 -1.91 17.67 11.69
N VAL A 322 -2.32 16.43 11.99
CA VAL A 322 -2.34 15.34 10.99
C VAL A 322 -3.49 15.55 10.03
N GLN A 323 -3.19 15.59 8.74
CA GLN A 323 -4.22 15.58 7.70
C GLN A 323 -4.67 14.16 7.39
N PHE A 324 -5.99 13.99 7.29
CA PHE A 324 -6.62 12.73 6.92
C PHE A 324 -7.41 12.90 5.64
N HIS A 325 -7.38 11.85 4.84
CA HIS A 325 -8.41 11.60 3.87
C HIS A 325 -9.67 11.14 4.61
N ILE A 326 -10.79 11.80 4.37
CA ILE A 326 -12.11 11.41 4.86
C ILE A 326 -13.02 11.34 3.63
N PRO A 327 -13.64 10.18 3.34
CA PRO A 327 -14.50 10.02 2.18
C PRO A 327 -15.62 11.06 2.13
N ASN A 328 -15.66 11.83 1.05
CA ASN A 328 -16.71 12.80 0.77
C ASN A 328 -17.93 12.13 0.11
N GLU A 329 -18.99 12.90 -0.15
CA GLU A 329 -20.23 12.37 -0.73
C GLU A 329 -20.04 11.78 -2.13
N GLU A 330 -19.27 12.45 -2.99
CA GLU A 330 -19.00 12.01 -4.37
C GLU A 330 -18.19 10.70 -4.40
N GLU A 331 -17.26 10.53 -3.46
CA GLU A 331 -16.46 9.31 -3.32
C GLU A 331 -17.30 8.13 -2.85
N VAL A 332 -18.18 8.37 -1.87
CA VAL A 332 -19.12 7.36 -1.38
C VAL A 332 -20.07 6.95 -2.49
N ASP A 333 -20.63 7.91 -3.23
CA ASP A 333 -21.54 7.64 -4.35
C ASP A 333 -20.81 6.87 -5.47
N PHE A 334 -19.56 7.23 -5.79
CA PHE A 334 -18.75 6.49 -6.76
C PHE A 334 -18.47 5.05 -6.29
N ALA A 335 -18.11 4.83 -5.03
CA ALA A 335 -17.89 3.49 -4.50
C ALA A 335 -19.17 2.63 -4.53
N CYS A 336 -20.33 3.22 -4.21
CA CYS A 336 -21.63 2.55 -4.33
C CYS A 336 -21.95 2.19 -5.79
N GLU A 337 -21.79 3.13 -6.73
CA GLU A 337 -21.99 2.88 -8.17
C GLU A 337 -21.07 1.78 -8.70
N PHE A 338 -19.80 1.78 -8.29
CA PHE A 338 -18.83 0.76 -8.69
C PHE A 338 -19.26 -0.63 -8.23
N VAL A 339 -19.66 -0.76 -6.95
CA VAL A 339 -20.20 -2.01 -6.40
C VAL A 339 -21.43 -2.45 -7.19
N GLU A 340 -22.35 -1.53 -7.48
CA GLU A 340 -23.56 -1.84 -8.24
C GLU A 340 -23.27 -2.34 -9.65
N THR A 341 -22.30 -1.71 -10.31
CA THR A 341 -21.92 -2.00 -11.70
C THR A 341 -21.23 -3.35 -11.87
N PHE A 342 -20.40 -3.78 -10.90
CA PHE A 342 -19.55 -4.96 -11.08
C PHE A 342 -19.93 -6.18 -10.21
N ILE A 343 -20.58 -6.02 -9.06
CA ILE A 343 -20.99 -7.19 -8.25
C ILE A 343 -22.29 -7.82 -8.75
N TYR A 344 -23.34 -7.02 -8.97
CA TYR A 344 -24.67 -7.60 -9.21
C TYR A 344 -24.77 -8.35 -10.54
N PRO A 345 -24.19 -7.86 -11.66
CA PRO A 345 -24.18 -8.63 -12.90
C PRO A 345 -23.41 -9.95 -12.78
N GLU A 346 -22.27 -9.95 -12.09
CA GLU A 346 -21.48 -11.18 -11.87
C GLU A 346 -22.20 -12.17 -10.94
N LEU A 347 -22.91 -11.69 -9.91
CA LEU A 347 -23.76 -12.56 -9.09
C LEU A 347 -24.91 -13.15 -9.88
N GLN A 348 -25.57 -12.35 -10.73
CA GLN A 348 -26.63 -12.85 -11.60
C GLN A 348 -26.11 -13.90 -12.57
N LEU A 349 -24.95 -13.65 -13.20
CA LEU A 349 -24.28 -14.58 -14.08
C LEU A 349 -24.01 -15.91 -13.37
N LEU A 350 -23.40 -15.88 -12.18
CA LEU A 350 -23.13 -17.09 -11.40
C LEU A 350 -24.41 -17.84 -11.04
N ASN A 351 -25.47 -17.16 -10.61
CA ASN A 351 -26.72 -17.82 -10.24
C ASN A 351 -27.42 -18.50 -11.44
N GLU A 352 -27.34 -17.91 -12.64
CA GLU A 352 -28.03 -18.40 -13.83
C GLU A 352 -27.24 -19.44 -14.62
N THR A 353 -25.91 -19.33 -14.67
CA THR A 353 -25.08 -20.10 -15.59
C THR A 353 -23.95 -20.90 -14.94
N CYS A 354 -23.83 -20.95 -13.60
CA CYS A 354 -22.75 -21.67 -12.91
C CYS A 354 -22.52 -23.11 -13.40
N SER A 355 -23.58 -23.83 -13.76
CA SER A 355 -23.48 -25.22 -14.24
C SER A 355 -22.90 -25.35 -15.66
N LYS A 356 -22.90 -24.26 -16.45
CA LYS A 356 -22.42 -24.21 -17.84
C LYS A 356 -21.06 -23.52 -17.97
N MET A 357 -20.66 -22.73 -16.98
CA MET A 357 -19.39 -22.02 -16.94
C MET A 357 -18.20 -22.97 -16.74
N SER A 358 -17.05 -22.60 -17.28
CA SER A 358 -15.79 -23.29 -17.00
C SER A 358 -15.33 -23.03 -15.54
N ASN A 359 -14.47 -23.90 -15.01
CA ASN A 359 -13.89 -23.72 -13.68
C ASN A 359 -13.16 -22.37 -13.56
N GLU A 360 -12.46 -21.95 -14.62
CA GLU A 360 -11.73 -20.68 -14.68
C GLU A 360 -12.68 -19.48 -14.66
N GLU A 361 -13.77 -19.52 -15.42
CA GLU A 361 -14.77 -18.46 -15.45
C GLU A 361 -15.44 -18.28 -14.09
N ARG A 362 -15.76 -19.40 -13.41
CA ARG A 362 -16.29 -19.38 -12.05
C ARG A 362 -15.29 -18.79 -11.08
N LEU A 363 -14.04 -19.26 -11.14
CA LEU A 363 -12.96 -18.80 -10.25
C LEU A 363 -12.68 -17.31 -10.42
N ARG A 364 -12.66 -16.80 -11.66
CA ARG A 364 -12.52 -15.37 -11.98
C ARG A 364 -13.64 -14.56 -11.33
N SER A 365 -14.89 -14.93 -11.61
CA SER A 365 -16.08 -14.19 -11.16
C SER A 365 -16.16 -14.15 -9.63
N LEU A 366 -15.91 -15.29 -8.97
CA LEU A 366 -15.80 -15.38 -7.51
C LEU A 366 -14.63 -14.55 -6.96
N THR A 367 -13.49 -14.53 -7.63
CA THR A 367 -12.33 -13.73 -7.19
C THR A 367 -12.63 -12.23 -7.24
N ILE A 368 -13.28 -11.77 -8.31
CA ILE A 368 -13.68 -10.36 -8.47
C ILE A 368 -14.68 -9.98 -7.37
N ILE A 369 -15.74 -10.77 -7.17
CA ILE A 369 -16.74 -10.53 -6.11
C ILE A 369 -16.07 -10.47 -4.73
N ARG A 370 -15.16 -11.41 -4.44
CA ARG A 370 -14.44 -11.46 -3.17
C ARG A 370 -13.64 -10.18 -2.92
N PHE A 371 -12.93 -9.68 -3.93
CA PHE A 371 -12.05 -8.52 -3.77
C PHE A 371 -12.83 -7.21 -3.69
N ILE A 372 -13.92 -7.07 -4.46
CA ILE A 372 -14.85 -5.95 -4.32
C ILE A 372 -15.45 -5.95 -2.91
N ALA A 373 -15.93 -7.09 -2.42
CA ALA A 373 -16.43 -7.25 -1.06
C ALA A 373 -15.40 -6.82 0.00
N ILE A 374 -14.15 -7.28 -0.11
CA ILE A 374 -13.06 -6.86 0.78
C ILE A 374 -12.83 -5.34 0.73
N GLY A 375 -12.97 -4.72 -0.44
CA GLY A 375 -12.79 -3.29 -0.62
C GLY A 375 -13.91 -2.43 -0.02
N CYS A 376 -15.17 -2.87 -0.11
CA CYS A 376 -16.33 -2.05 0.28
C CYS A 376 -16.96 -2.41 1.65
N PHE A 377 -16.61 -3.54 2.27
CA PHE A 377 -17.26 -4.01 3.50
C PHE A 377 -17.14 -3.07 4.71
N ARG A 378 -16.22 -2.10 4.69
CA ARG A 378 -16.16 -1.03 5.68
C ARG A 378 -17.36 -0.07 5.59
N MET A 379 -17.90 0.13 4.39
CA MET A 379 -19.10 0.94 4.11
C MET A 379 -20.40 0.17 4.34
N VAL A 380 -20.38 -1.16 4.20
CA VAL A 380 -21.59 -1.98 4.27
C VAL A 380 -21.88 -2.34 5.74
N PRO A 381 -23.04 -1.93 6.29
CA PRO A 381 -23.38 -2.22 7.68
C PRO A 381 -23.46 -3.73 7.91
N ARG A 382 -23.14 -4.17 9.13
CA ARG A 382 -23.29 -5.57 9.54
C ARG A 382 -24.75 -6.01 9.37
N ILE A 383 -24.96 -7.31 9.27
CA ILE A 383 -26.31 -7.85 9.15
C ILE A 383 -26.99 -7.77 10.51
N ASP A 384 -28.13 -7.08 10.58
CA ASP A 384 -28.95 -7.05 11.78
C ASP A 384 -29.60 -8.43 11.99
N SER A 385 -29.18 -9.11 13.05
CA SER A 385 -29.67 -10.45 13.41
C SER A 385 -29.83 -10.57 14.92
N LYS A 386 -30.72 -11.48 15.34
CA LYS A 386 -30.96 -11.76 16.75
C LYS A 386 -29.74 -12.45 17.35
N GLU A 387 -29.43 -12.10 18.59
CA GLU A 387 -28.45 -12.83 19.39
C GLU A 387 -28.93 -14.27 19.63
N VAL A 388 -28.00 -15.22 19.68
CA VAL A 388 -28.31 -16.61 19.98
C VAL A 388 -28.78 -16.72 21.43
N SER A 389 -30.03 -17.13 21.63
CA SER A 389 -30.69 -17.13 22.95
C SER A 389 -30.14 -18.17 23.93
N ASP A 390 -29.50 -19.23 23.43
CA ASP A 390 -29.29 -20.48 24.19
C ASP A 390 -27.83 -20.69 24.65
N LEU A 391 -26.96 -19.67 24.59
CA LEU A 391 -25.55 -19.81 24.95
C LEU A 391 -25.33 -19.74 26.47
N VAL A 392 -25.44 -18.54 27.05
CA VAL A 392 -25.25 -18.28 28.49
C VAL A 392 -26.05 -17.05 28.90
N LEU A 393 -26.86 -17.16 29.96
CA LEU A 393 -27.53 -16.02 30.59
C LEU A 393 -26.50 -15.14 31.30
N SER A 394 -26.27 -13.94 30.77
CA SER A 394 -25.46 -12.93 31.45
C SER A 394 -26.31 -12.07 32.37
N VAL A 395 -25.91 -11.97 33.64
CA VAL A 395 -26.51 -11.04 34.61
C VAL A 395 -26.02 -9.59 34.38
N VAL A 396 -25.01 -9.41 33.53
CA VAL A 396 -24.44 -8.10 33.14
C VAL A 396 -24.63 -7.88 31.65
N SER A 397 -25.03 -6.68 31.24
CA SER A 397 -25.14 -6.34 29.81
C SER A 397 -23.78 -6.50 29.13
N PHE A 398 -23.70 -7.33 28.09
CA PHE A 398 -22.54 -7.44 27.19
C PHE A 398 -22.43 -6.28 26.20
N ASP A 399 -23.19 -5.20 26.41
CA ASP A 399 -23.14 -4.04 25.54
C ASP A 399 -21.78 -3.33 25.71
N THR A 400 -20.93 -3.46 24.70
CA THR A 400 -19.70 -2.69 24.59
C THR A 400 -20.08 -1.24 24.34
N LYS A 401 -20.32 -0.48 25.41
CA LYS A 401 -20.57 0.97 25.39
C LYS A 401 -19.47 1.77 24.65
N TYR A 402 -18.34 1.13 24.36
CA TYR A 402 -17.22 1.67 23.61
C TYR A 402 -17.20 1.23 22.14
N ARG A 403 -18.36 1.11 21.48
CA ARG A 403 -18.38 1.13 20.01
C ARG A 403 -17.91 2.52 19.58
N ALA A 404 -16.68 2.62 19.10
CA ALA A 404 -16.17 3.84 18.52
C ALA A 404 -16.95 4.14 17.22
N ARG A 405 -18.09 4.81 17.37
CA ARG A 405 -18.91 5.33 16.26
C ARG A 405 -18.29 6.64 15.81
N TYR A 406 -17.17 6.56 15.11
CA TYR A 406 -16.75 7.70 14.31
C TYR A 406 -17.75 7.85 13.16
N THR A 407 -18.25 9.06 12.93
CA THR A 407 -18.91 9.38 11.67
C THR A 407 -17.82 9.39 10.60
N LEU A 408 -17.49 8.21 10.07
CA LEU A 408 -16.38 8.01 9.13
C LEU A 408 -16.69 8.56 7.74
N TYR A 409 -17.97 8.82 7.45
CA TYR A 409 -18.48 9.18 6.13
C TYR A 409 -19.30 10.46 6.22
N ALA A 410 -19.12 11.36 5.24
CA ALA A 410 -19.93 12.57 5.11
C ALA A 410 -21.43 12.26 4.94
N LYS A 411 -21.74 11.16 4.23
CA LYS A 411 -23.07 10.63 3.97
C LYS A 411 -23.11 9.13 4.25
N GLN A 412 -24.25 8.62 4.69
CA GLN A 412 -24.45 7.19 4.83
C GLN A 412 -24.46 6.52 3.44
N PRO A 413 -23.63 5.49 3.20
CA PRO A 413 -23.64 4.74 1.95
C PRO A 413 -25.05 4.24 1.60
N GLN A 414 -25.51 4.54 0.39
CA GLN A 414 -26.82 4.14 -0.10
C GLN A 414 -26.66 2.98 -1.07
N PHE A 415 -26.88 1.76 -0.57
CA PHE A 415 -26.97 0.56 -1.39
C PHE A 415 -28.44 0.19 -1.60
N ARG A 416 -28.78 -0.39 -2.76
CA ARG A 416 -30.14 -0.93 -3.03
C ARG A 416 -30.63 -1.90 -1.95
N GLU A 417 -29.72 -2.77 -1.48
CA GLU A 417 -29.94 -3.70 -0.39
C GLU A 417 -28.64 -3.88 0.41
N ASN A 418 -28.71 -4.48 1.60
CA ASN A 418 -27.50 -4.78 2.36
C ASN A 418 -26.70 -5.86 1.60
N LEU A 419 -25.58 -5.43 1.00
CA LEU A 419 -24.73 -6.31 0.20
C LEU A 419 -24.25 -7.56 0.96
N ARG A 420 -24.05 -7.49 2.28
CA ARG A 420 -23.66 -8.67 3.07
C ARG A 420 -24.78 -9.72 3.08
N ILE A 421 -26.03 -9.29 3.23
CA ILE A 421 -27.20 -10.19 3.18
C ILE A 421 -27.30 -10.81 1.79
N ARG A 422 -27.16 -9.99 0.75
CA ARG A 422 -27.24 -10.45 -0.63
C ARG A 422 -26.17 -11.50 -0.94
N LEU A 423 -24.92 -11.22 -0.59
CA LEU A 423 -23.80 -12.16 -0.76
C LEU A 423 -23.99 -13.42 0.09
N LEU A 424 -24.46 -13.30 1.33
CA LEU A 424 -24.72 -14.46 2.20
C LEU A 424 -25.72 -15.42 1.52
N ASN A 425 -26.82 -14.90 1.00
CA ASN A 425 -27.87 -15.71 0.39
C ASN A 425 -27.43 -16.33 -0.95
N ASP A 426 -26.89 -15.51 -1.85
CA ASP A 426 -26.55 -15.96 -3.21
C ASP A 426 -25.33 -16.89 -3.19
N ILE A 427 -24.28 -16.54 -2.46
CA ILE A 427 -23.09 -17.39 -2.34
C ILE A 427 -23.41 -18.64 -1.52
N GLY A 428 -24.28 -18.56 -0.51
CA GLY A 428 -24.75 -19.73 0.23
C GLY A 428 -25.38 -20.78 -0.70
N LYS A 429 -26.31 -20.35 -1.57
CA LYS A 429 -26.91 -21.23 -2.59
C LYS A 429 -25.89 -21.75 -3.59
N LEU A 430 -24.98 -20.88 -4.03
CA LEU A 430 -23.94 -21.25 -4.99
C LEU A 430 -22.99 -22.32 -4.42
N VAL A 431 -22.65 -22.24 -3.14
CA VAL A 431 -21.84 -23.26 -2.45
C VAL A 431 -22.55 -24.61 -2.51
N ASP A 432 -23.85 -24.67 -2.25
CA ASP A 432 -24.63 -25.92 -2.34
C ASP A 432 -24.57 -26.51 -3.75
N VAL A 433 -24.81 -25.67 -4.78
CA VAL A 433 -24.75 -26.08 -6.18
C VAL A 433 -23.37 -26.58 -6.59
N LEU A 434 -22.29 -25.92 -6.13
CA LEU A 434 -20.92 -26.31 -6.43
C LEU A 434 -20.55 -27.64 -5.77
N VAL A 435 -20.96 -27.85 -4.51
CA VAL A 435 -20.68 -29.09 -3.79
C VAL A 435 -21.43 -30.27 -4.39
N GLU A 436 -22.67 -30.07 -4.84
CA GLU A 436 -23.49 -31.12 -5.47
C GLU A 436 -23.06 -31.45 -6.90
N ASN A 437 -22.78 -30.44 -7.74
CA ASN A 437 -22.61 -30.62 -9.18
C ASN A 437 -21.15 -30.51 -9.67
N HIS A 438 -20.26 -29.91 -8.88
CA HIS A 438 -18.88 -29.59 -9.26
C HIS A 438 -17.92 -29.85 -8.10
N SER A 439 -18.04 -31.00 -7.45
CA SER A 439 -17.26 -31.34 -6.26
C SER A 439 -15.75 -31.41 -6.50
N ASP A 440 -15.32 -31.52 -7.76
CA ASP A 440 -13.94 -31.48 -8.23
C ASP A 440 -13.36 -30.06 -8.34
N ASP A 441 -14.19 -29.01 -8.42
CA ASP A 441 -13.76 -27.61 -8.46
C ASP A 441 -13.49 -27.05 -7.05
N ALA A 442 -12.49 -27.63 -6.38
CA ALA A 442 -12.10 -27.25 -5.03
C ALA A 442 -11.68 -25.77 -4.93
N SER A 443 -11.13 -25.19 -6.00
CA SER A 443 -10.69 -23.79 -6.01
C SER A 443 -11.87 -22.82 -5.94
N SER A 444 -12.90 -23.01 -6.76
CA SER A 444 -14.11 -22.19 -6.71
C SER A 444 -14.83 -22.35 -5.38
N ILE A 445 -14.97 -23.58 -4.87
CA ILE A 445 -15.57 -23.84 -3.54
C ILE A 445 -14.80 -23.09 -2.44
N LYS A 446 -13.47 -23.16 -2.43
CA LYS A 446 -12.62 -22.44 -1.45
C LYS A 446 -12.84 -20.93 -1.50
N ILE A 447 -12.99 -20.32 -2.68
CA ILE A 447 -13.25 -18.87 -2.79
C ILE A 447 -14.68 -18.53 -2.37
N ALA A 448 -15.67 -19.32 -2.77
CA ALA A 448 -17.06 -19.14 -2.37
C ALA A 448 -17.21 -19.18 -0.84
N LEU A 449 -16.55 -20.14 -0.17
CA LEU A 449 -16.53 -20.22 1.30
C LEU A 449 -15.82 -19.04 1.96
N LYS A 450 -14.75 -18.54 1.33
CA LYS A 450 -14.12 -17.29 1.79
C LYS A 450 -15.09 -16.12 1.68
N ILE A 451 -15.83 -15.98 0.59
CA ILE A 451 -16.85 -14.91 0.47
C ILE A 451 -17.93 -15.08 1.53
N TYR A 452 -18.45 -16.30 1.69
CA TYR A 452 -19.51 -16.61 2.65
C TYR A 452 -19.08 -16.25 4.09
N SER A 453 -17.88 -16.65 4.51
CA SER A 453 -17.34 -16.29 5.83
C SER A 453 -17.01 -14.80 5.99
N LEU A 454 -16.59 -14.12 4.92
CA LEU A 454 -16.34 -12.67 4.94
C LEU A 454 -17.59 -11.88 5.33
N THR A 455 -18.79 -12.32 4.93
CA THR A 455 -20.05 -11.58 5.17
C THR A 455 -20.33 -11.33 6.65
N SER A 456 -19.98 -12.28 7.53
CA SER A 456 -20.15 -12.23 8.98
C SER A 456 -18.92 -11.63 9.68
N ILE A 457 -17.71 -12.14 9.38
CA ILE A 457 -16.52 -11.89 10.21
C ILE A 457 -15.82 -10.57 9.84
N TYR A 458 -15.79 -10.22 8.55
CA TYR A 458 -14.89 -9.18 8.05
C TYR A 458 -15.51 -7.79 8.07
N PHE A 459 -14.81 -6.84 8.69
CA PHE A 459 -15.22 -5.42 8.74
C PHE A 459 -14.08 -4.48 8.33
N GLY A 460 -13.58 -4.68 7.10
CA GLY A 460 -12.64 -3.76 6.45
C GLY A 460 -11.15 -4.04 6.70
N VAL A 461 -10.79 -4.83 7.70
CA VAL A 461 -9.38 -5.22 7.93
C VAL A 461 -9.26 -6.63 8.49
N PHE A 462 -8.18 -7.33 8.11
CA PHE A 462 -7.86 -8.67 8.60
C PHE A 462 -6.94 -8.56 9.82
N GLU A 463 -7.18 -9.37 10.84
CA GLU A 463 -6.37 -9.42 12.07
C GLU A 463 -4.88 -9.65 11.77
N GLN A 464 -4.56 -10.61 10.89
CA GLN A 464 -3.18 -10.90 10.46
C GLN A 464 -2.47 -9.68 9.86
N TYR A 465 -3.22 -8.83 9.13
CA TYR A 465 -2.67 -7.59 8.59
C TYR A 465 -2.40 -6.58 9.70
N VAL A 466 -3.31 -6.45 10.67
CA VAL A 466 -3.13 -5.58 11.85
C VAL A 466 -1.92 -6.02 12.68
N ASP A 467 -1.75 -7.33 12.90
CA ASP A 467 -0.58 -7.86 13.59
C ASP A 467 0.74 -7.52 12.88
N LYS A 468 0.75 -7.63 11.55
CA LYS A 468 1.92 -7.26 10.74
C LYS A 468 2.26 -5.78 10.90
N ILE A 469 1.30 -4.88 10.70
CA ILE A 469 1.57 -3.43 10.80
C ILE A 469 1.92 -2.99 12.23
N CYS A 470 1.42 -3.70 13.26
CA CYS A 470 1.82 -3.51 14.65
C CYS A 470 3.29 -3.89 14.87
N LYS A 471 3.73 -5.06 14.39
CA LYS A 471 5.14 -5.48 14.45
C LYS A 471 6.05 -4.52 13.69
N ASP A 472 5.67 -4.12 12.48
CA ASP A 472 6.42 -3.15 11.68
C ASP A 472 6.57 -1.80 12.42
N LEU A 473 5.51 -1.37 13.11
CA LEU A 473 5.53 -0.14 13.89
C LEU A 473 6.43 -0.27 15.14
N GLU A 474 6.47 -1.42 15.80
CA GLU A 474 7.37 -1.67 16.92
C GLU A 474 8.83 -1.55 16.50
N THR A 475 9.19 -2.16 15.36
CA THR A 475 10.53 -2.05 14.77
C THR A 475 10.90 -0.61 14.47
N ILE A 476 10.02 0.15 13.79
CA ILE A 476 10.26 1.57 13.48
C ILE A 476 10.37 2.41 14.75
N LYS A 477 9.50 2.18 15.73
CA LYS A 477 9.56 2.90 17.01
C LYS A 477 10.86 2.61 17.73
N TYR A 478 11.37 1.37 17.68
CA TYR A 478 12.65 1.00 18.26
C TYR A 478 13.80 1.74 17.57
N LEU A 479 13.87 1.67 16.23
CA LEU A 479 14.92 2.29 15.41
C LEU A 479 15.04 3.80 15.68
N TYR A 480 13.91 4.51 15.77
CA TYR A 480 13.91 5.97 15.96
C TYR A 480 13.68 6.41 17.41
N LYS A 481 13.78 5.51 18.40
CA LYS A 481 13.59 5.87 19.82
C LYS A 481 14.78 6.66 20.34
N ASN A 482 14.52 7.83 20.94
CA ASN A 482 15.50 8.47 21.81
C ASN A 482 15.20 8.10 23.27
N LYS A 483 15.96 7.15 23.84
CA LYS A 483 15.77 6.69 25.23
C LYS A 483 16.06 7.80 26.26
N LEU A 484 16.96 8.74 25.94
CA LEU A 484 17.38 9.82 26.84
C LEU A 484 16.33 10.94 26.93
N SER A 485 15.60 11.19 25.86
CA SER A 485 14.60 12.27 25.81
C SER A 485 13.25 11.90 26.46
N GLY A 486 13.12 10.69 27.03
CA GLY A 486 11.91 10.22 27.70
C GLY A 486 10.93 9.48 26.77
N LYS A 487 9.72 9.21 27.27
CA LYS A 487 8.70 8.45 26.55
C LYS A 487 8.02 9.30 25.46
N ARG A 488 7.64 8.68 24.35
CA ARG A 488 6.82 9.24 23.25
C ARG A 488 7.46 10.37 22.42
N LYS A 489 8.77 10.62 22.54
CA LYS A 489 9.50 11.61 21.71
C LYS A 489 10.03 11.01 20.40
N HIS A 490 9.11 10.67 19.50
CA HIS A 490 9.44 10.15 18.16
C HIS A 490 9.31 11.25 17.09
N PRO A 491 9.97 11.08 15.93
CA PRO A 491 9.70 11.91 14.76
C PRO A 491 8.22 11.85 14.35
N ARG A 492 7.74 12.92 13.72
CA ARG A 492 6.31 13.10 13.35
C ARG A 492 5.75 11.92 12.56
N PHE A 493 6.45 11.45 11.53
CA PHE A 493 6.00 10.34 10.69
C PHE A 493 5.73 9.03 11.47
N VAL A 494 6.52 8.75 12.53
CA VAL A 494 6.34 7.56 13.38
C VAL A 494 5.04 7.66 14.17
N ILE A 495 4.71 8.87 14.64
CA ILE A 495 3.48 9.13 15.39
C ILE A 495 2.28 9.05 14.46
N ILE A 496 2.38 9.59 13.24
CA ILE A 496 1.32 9.45 12.22
C ILE A 496 1.10 7.98 11.87
N LYS A 497 2.16 7.19 11.67
CA LYS A 497 2.04 5.74 11.44
C LYS A 497 1.36 5.04 12.63
N ARG A 498 1.66 5.43 13.88
CA ARG A 498 0.99 4.92 15.08
C ARG A 498 -0.50 5.26 15.11
N ILE A 499 -0.89 6.45 14.64
CA ILE A 499 -2.30 6.85 14.52
C ILE A 499 -3.00 6.01 13.45
N GLY A 500 -2.39 5.81 12.29
CA GLY A 500 -2.92 4.93 11.25
C GLY A 500 -3.16 3.50 11.75
N VAL A 501 -2.19 2.91 12.46
CA VAL A 501 -2.37 1.58 13.10
C VAL A 501 -3.50 1.59 14.14
N GLN A 502 -3.68 2.69 14.88
CA GLN A 502 -4.79 2.81 15.84
C GLN A 502 -6.15 2.80 15.14
N LEU A 503 -6.28 3.46 13.98
CA LEU A 503 -7.51 3.47 13.20
C LEU A 503 -7.87 2.05 12.71
N GLU A 504 -6.87 1.28 12.27
CA GLU A 504 -7.08 -0.12 11.88
C GLU A 504 -7.43 -1.03 13.07
N LEU A 505 -6.80 -0.82 14.24
CA LEU A 505 -7.15 -1.53 15.47
C LEU A 505 -8.61 -1.28 15.90
N PHE A 506 -9.12 -0.07 15.71
CA PHE A 506 -10.51 0.22 16.02
C PHE A 506 -11.49 -0.59 15.17
N SER A 507 -11.16 -0.82 13.89
CA SER A 507 -11.99 -1.62 12.98
C SER A 507 -12.18 -3.07 13.46
N ILE A 508 -11.14 -3.69 14.07
CA ILE A 508 -11.22 -5.06 14.59
C ILE A 508 -11.76 -5.16 16.02
N SER A 509 -11.61 -4.11 16.83
CA SER A 509 -11.98 -4.11 18.26
C SER A 509 -13.50 -4.10 18.54
N ASN A 510 -14.33 -4.27 17.51
CA ASN A 510 -15.78 -4.35 17.62
C ASN A 510 -16.23 -5.76 18.04
N TYR A 511 -16.10 -6.05 19.33
CA TYR A 511 -16.66 -7.27 19.94
C TYR A 511 -18.18 -7.21 19.95
N GLN A 512 -18.83 -8.26 19.45
CA GLN A 512 -20.27 -8.44 19.44
C GLN A 512 -20.64 -9.84 19.96
N SER A 513 -21.86 -9.96 20.47
CA SER A 513 -22.48 -11.24 20.78
C SER A 513 -22.66 -12.08 19.52
N LEU A 514 -22.62 -13.41 19.67
CA LEU A 514 -22.88 -14.33 18.57
C LEU A 514 -24.34 -14.19 18.11
N THR A 515 -24.54 -13.98 16.80
CA THR A 515 -25.88 -13.88 16.20
C THR A 515 -26.31 -15.19 15.54
N GLU A 516 -27.60 -15.34 15.26
CA GLU A 516 -28.12 -16.51 14.51
C GLU A 516 -27.50 -16.63 13.11
N ILE A 517 -27.07 -15.52 12.50
CA ILE A 517 -26.37 -15.55 11.21
C ILE A 517 -24.95 -16.10 11.38
N ASP A 518 -24.24 -15.68 12.42
CA ASP A 518 -22.91 -16.23 12.70
C ASP A 518 -23.00 -17.74 12.95
N LYS A 519 -24.00 -18.18 13.69
CA LYS A 519 -24.30 -19.61 13.90
C LYS A 519 -24.60 -20.33 12.58
N GLN A 520 -25.44 -19.77 11.72
CA GLN A 520 -25.70 -20.33 10.38
C GLN A 520 -24.41 -20.47 9.56
N VAL A 521 -23.57 -19.44 9.56
CA VAL A 521 -22.29 -19.45 8.84
C VAL A 521 -21.37 -20.53 9.40
N ILE A 522 -21.21 -20.59 10.72
CA ILE A 522 -20.37 -21.59 11.41
C ILE A 522 -20.83 -23.01 11.12
N LEU A 523 -22.14 -23.29 11.23
CA LEU A 523 -22.69 -24.62 10.99
C LEU A 523 -22.48 -25.06 9.53
N LYS A 524 -22.64 -24.15 8.57
CA LYS A 524 -22.40 -24.44 7.15
C LYS A 524 -20.92 -24.71 6.86
N LEU A 525 -20.02 -23.91 7.44
CA LEU A 525 -18.58 -24.16 7.33
C LEU A 525 -18.19 -25.49 7.99
N PHE A 526 -18.83 -25.85 9.10
CA PHE A 526 -18.60 -27.13 9.78
C PHE A 526 -19.06 -28.31 8.93
N GLU A 527 -20.26 -28.25 8.32
CA GLU A 527 -20.75 -29.27 7.38
C GLU A 527 -19.75 -29.53 6.24
N LEU A 528 -19.10 -28.49 5.74
CA LEU A 528 -18.12 -28.62 4.66
C LEU A 528 -16.73 -29.05 5.14
N SER A 529 -16.39 -28.78 6.40
CA SER A 529 -15.14 -29.26 7.01
C SER A 529 -15.08 -30.79 7.18
N ILE A 530 -16.25 -31.44 7.18
CA ILE A 530 -16.39 -32.90 7.25
C ILE A 530 -16.67 -33.53 5.87
N HIS A 531 -16.59 -32.74 4.79
CA HIS A 531 -16.84 -33.20 3.43
C HIS A 531 -15.70 -34.10 2.91
N ARG A 532 -15.94 -34.80 1.80
CA ARG A 532 -15.08 -35.89 1.29
C ARG A 532 -13.65 -35.47 0.89
N TYR A 533 -13.41 -34.19 0.63
CA TYR A 533 -12.10 -33.68 0.20
C TYR A 533 -11.33 -33.13 1.39
N SER A 534 -10.09 -33.57 1.56
CA SER A 534 -9.19 -33.13 2.64
C SER A 534 -8.63 -31.71 2.47
N GLU A 535 -8.81 -31.15 1.28
CA GLU A 535 -8.23 -29.91 0.80
C GLU A 535 -9.11 -28.69 1.08
#